data_AF-A0AAP8SVS3-F1
#
_entry.id   AF-A0AAP8SVS3-F1
#
_cell.length_a   1.000
_cell.length_b   1.000
_cell.length_c   1.000
_cell.angle_alpha   90.00
_cell.angle_beta   90.00
_cell.angle_gamma   90.00
#
_symmetry.space_group_name_H-M   'P 1'
#
loop_
_entity.id
_entity.type
_entity.pdbx_description
1 polymer ?
#
loop_
_entity_poly.entity_id
_entity_poly.type
_entity_poly.pdbx_seq_one_letter_code
_entity_poly.pdbx_strand_id
1 'polypeptide(L)'
;MQFKKTTLATTIVMGLALVGCGGDSNSGGDPGNPENPPAITQGAFIDAAVEGLYYESEPSGKSGFTDADGLFDFEEGDLVTFFLGGEDGLRIGKVSAREVVSPFEATGNYQKALNLARILQSADTTTSDAIALPESLKAPDANMIKALNNVLLHDMGSADDLQEALDVEWVTEEVALEHLNKSLDGLERGSKEVLTDWSKGSNQVLREVSSSLSAKRQDGVLFIHADKLLEEELFNATLGMKTMTYQLGEPALTILAGSNDSTISGDRAASYLACIDVEGIDAEFDGSQVPALCNDQPVTNTKFKLDRAFEYSILSPVETQEEDEDASWDDVIDFGGLWTCLAAGTCSENSLTKFEIVEFDDSDDQDGSNIKRDTLSGSYDSVTGIYTQVKSDETLIGEYAGRQSESISFTYLVDSADSERYVDFIGTWHAAATRDGCDGVAVSTYVFDEQGLTVSGNEFSGECDIEEISEDMTYADLAAMDYWWFTTNESGDSKATLTQLNSTVRWCDADEVVEECHPYDEKINRWEYVPAGVNWDQGTLNRRTLNSDGDVRSTVSMYKK
;
A
#
# COMPACT_ATOMS: atom_id res chain seq x y z
N MET A 1 -6.14 11.74 31.09
CA MET A 1 -4.96 12.19 30.32
C MET A 1 -5.50 12.70 29.00
N GLN A 2 -4.97 13.81 28.47
CA GLN A 2 -5.40 14.32 27.17
C GLN A 2 -4.97 13.29 26.12
N PHE A 3 -5.91 12.81 25.31
CA PHE A 3 -5.61 12.08 24.08
C PHE A 3 -4.56 12.90 23.32
N LYS A 4 -3.36 12.35 23.13
CA LYS A 4 -2.41 12.94 22.17
C LYS A 4 -3.07 12.75 20.81
N LYS A 5 -3.50 13.85 20.20
CA LYS A 5 -4.01 13.90 18.83
C LYS A 5 -2.84 13.67 17.88
N THR A 6 -2.32 12.45 17.81
CA THR A 6 -1.37 12.07 16.77
C THR A 6 -2.17 11.48 15.62
N THR A 7 -2.34 12.28 14.56
CA THR A 7 -2.85 11.89 13.24
C THR A 7 -4.37 11.67 13.14
N LEU A 8 -5.20 12.70 13.37
CA LEU A 8 -6.62 12.64 12.99
C LEU A 8 -7.08 13.92 12.29
N ALA A 9 -7.33 13.80 10.99
CA ALA A 9 -7.80 14.86 10.12
C ALA A 9 -9.21 15.31 10.52
N THR A 10 -9.30 16.48 11.16
CA THR A 10 -10.58 17.07 11.60
C THR A 10 -11.22 17.81 10.41
N THR A 11 -12.37 17.33 9.90
CA THR A 11 -13.15 18.06 8.88
C THR A 11 -14.44 18.64 9.47
N ILE A 12 -14.64 19.95 9.26
CA ILE A 12 -15.79 20.73 9.71
C ILE A 12 -17.03 20.41 8.83
N VAL A 13 -18.09 19.90 9.47
CA VAL A 13 -19.42 19.71 8.86
C VAL A 13 -20.11 21.05 8.62
N MET A 14 -20.34 21.42 7.36
CA MET A 14 -21.23 22.52 7.01
C MET A 14 -22.61 21.97 6.59
N GLY A 15 -23.58 22.12 7.49
CA GLY A 15 -24.95 21.61 7.33
C GLY A 15 -25.75 22.29 6.22
N LEU A 16 -26.40 21.48 5.39
CA LEU A 16 -27.44 21.92 4.46
C LEU A 16 -28.80 21.42 4.96
N ALA A 17 -29.66 22.39 5.26
CA ALA A 17 -31.05 22.18 5.63
C ALA A 17 -31.86 21.65 4.43
N LEU A 18 -32.52 20.51 4.60
CA LEU A 18 -33.55 20.03 3.67
C LEU A 18 -34.93 20.49 4.15
N VAL A 19 -35.55 21.38 3.37
CA VAL A 19 -37.01 21.57 3.36
C VAL A 19 -37.49 21.18 1.98
N GLY A 20 -38.34 20.16 1.91
CA GLY A 20 -39.01 19.72 0.69
C GLY A 20 -40.11 18.72 1.01
N CYS A 21 -41.32 19.23 1.22
CA CYS A 21 -42.54 18.48 1.50
C CYS A 21 -43.25 18.08 0.20
N GLY A 22 -43.74 16.84 0.13
CA GLY A 22 -45.08 16.54 -0.41
C GLY A 22 -45.17 15.71 -1.70
N GLY A 23 -45.92 14.59 -1.61
CA GLY A 23 -46.49 13.92 -2.78
C GLY A 23 -46.89 12.45 -2.57
N ASP A 24 -48.01 12.23 -1.89
CA ASP A 24 -48.66 10.92 -1.69
C ASP A 24 -49.34 10.40 -2.98
N SER A 25 -49.12 9.12 -3.35
CA SER A 25 -50.14 8.32 -4.04
C SER A 25 -49.88 6.80 -3.98
N ASN A 26 -50.79 6.14 -3.29
CA ASN A 26 -50.96 4.71 -3.04
C ASN A 26 -51.14 3.85 -4.32
N SER A 27 -50.45 2.71 -4.42
CA SER A 27 -50.84 1.53 -5.22
C SER A 27 -50.14 0.28 -4.67
N GLY A 28 -50.94 -0.65 -4.12
CA GLY A 28 -50.44 -1.87 -3.49
C GLY A 28 -49.81 -2.86 -4.46
N GLY A 29 -48.74 -3.49 -4.01
CA GLY A 29 -48.08 -4.65 -4.60
C GLY A 29 -47.52 -5.54 -3.48
N ASP A 30 -47.78 -6.83 -3.61
CA ASP A 30 -47.40 -7.97 -2.77
C ASP A 30 -45.91 -7.94 -2.33
N PRO A 31 -45.51 -8.42 -1.14
CA PRO A 31 -44.11 -8.47 -0.73
C PRO A 31 -43.40 -9.60 -1.47
N GLY A 32 -42.86 -9.27 -2.64
CA GLY A 32 -41.93 -10.10 -3.38
C GLY A 32 -40.60 -10.22 -2.64
N ASN A 33 -40.08 -11.44 -2.62
CA ASN A 33 -38.72 -11.84 -2.28
C ASN A 33 -37.68 -10.78 -2.70
N PRO A 34 -36.62 -10.48 -1.91
CA PRO A 34 -35.57 -9.58 -2.37
C PRO A 34 -35.01 -10.11 -3.69
N GLU A 35 -35.21 -9.36 -4.76
CA GLU A 35 -34.52 -9.59 -6.03
C GLU A 35 -33.04 -9.33 -5.75
N ASN A 36 -32.19 -10.34 -5.96
CA ASN A 36 -30.75 -10.11 -5.99
C ASN A 36 -30.47 -8.99 -7.00
N PRO A 37 -29.63 -8.00 -6.66
CA PRO A 37 -29.21 -7.00 -7.62
C PRO A 37 -28.63 -7.68 -8.87
N PRO A 38 -28.78 -7.07 -10.07
CA PRO A 38 -28.24 -7.64 -11.30
C PRO A 38 -26.74 -7.91 -11.13
N ALA A 39 -26.28 -9.10 -11.52
CA ALA A 39 -24.86 -9.40 -11.54
C ALA A 39 -24.17 -8.42 -12.49
N ILE A 40 -23.26 -7.61 -11.95
CA ILE A 40 -22.44 -6.69 -12.74
C ILE A 40 -21.50 -7.55 -13.58
N THR A 41 -21.40 -7.24 -14.87
CA THR A 41 -20.55 -7.99 -15.82
C THR A 41 -19.61 -7.08 -16.61
N GLN A 42 -19.55 -5.81 -16.22
CA GLN A 42 -18.77 -4.76 -16.84
C GLN A 42 -18.42 -3.71 -15.80
N GLY A 43 -17.18 -3.21 -15.83
CA GLY A 43 -16.71 -2.11 -14.99
C GLY A 43 -16.04 -1.04 -15.84
N ALA A 44 -15.57 0.04 -15.23
CA ALA A 44 -14.89 1.14 -15.91
C ALA A 44 -13.55 1.48 -15.25
N PHE A 45 -12.51 1.73 -16.06
CA PHE A 45 -11.25 2.27 -15.56
C PHE A 45 -11.28 3.82 -15.62
N ILE A 46 -11.14 4.48 -14.47
CA ILE A 46 -11.39 5.92 -14.30
C ILE A 46 -10.15 6.68 -13.79
N ASP A 47 -9.57 7.46 -14.69
CA ASP A 47 -8.86 8.73 -14.49
C ASP A 47 -9.44 9.67 -15.56
N ALA A 48 -10.71 10.01 -15.38
CA ALA A 48 -11.70 10.11 -16.47
C ALA A 48 -11.85 8.78 -17.25
N ALA A 49 -12.80 8.66 -18.19
CA ALA A 49 -12.95 7.41 -18.94
C ALA A 49 -11.67 7.12 -19.75
N VAL A 50 -10.93 6.05 -19.41
CA VAL A 50 -9.66 5.71 -20.08
C VAL A 50 -9.89 4.68 -21.18
N GLU A 51 -9.78 5.10 -22.44
CA GLU A 51 -9.87 4.24 -23.62
C GLU A 51 -8.50 3.68 -24.02
N GLY A 52 -8.41 2.35 -24.17
CA GLY A 52 -7.25 1.69 -24.76
C GLY A 52 -6.31 0.98 -23.79
N LEU A 53 -6.68 0.83 -22.51
CA LEU A 53 -5.96 -0.07 -21.60
C LEU A 53 -6.32 -1.50 -21.94
N TYR A 54 -5.33 -2.38 -22.06
CA TYR A 54 -5.59 -3.80 -22.23
C TYR A 54 -5.96 -4.42 -20.88
N TYR A 55 -6.94 -5.31 -20.85
CA TYR A 55 -7.36 -6.00 -19.64
C TYR A 55 -7.51 -7.51 -19.87
N GLU A 56 -7.28 -8.28 -18.80
CA GLU A 56 -7.54 -9.72 -18.75
C GLU A 56 -8.27 -10.07 -17.45
N SER A 57 -9.43 -10.72 -17.59
CA SER A 57 -10.29 -11.14 -16.50
C SER A 57 -10.21 -12.66 -16.35
N GLU A 58 -9.75 -13.13 -15.19
CA GLU A 58 -9.60 -14.55 -14.88
C GLU A 58 -10.49 -14.94 -13.69
N PRO A 59 -11.17 -16.11 -13.71
CA PRO A 59 -10.98 -17.22 -14.65
C PRO A 59 -11.86 -17.18 -15.92
N SER A 60 -12.74 -16.20 -16.11
CA SER A 60 -13.65 -16.17 -17.27
C SER A 60 -12.93 -16.14 -18.62
N GLY A 61 -11.71 -15.61 -18.66
CA GLY A 61 -10.90 -15.47 -19.87
C GLY A 61 -11.38 -14.32 -20.77
N LYS A 62 -12.19 -13.40 -20.26
CA LYS A 62 -12.55 -12.18 -20.98
C LYS A 62 -11.34 -11.27 -21.04
N SER A 63 -11.02 -10.79 -22.24
CA SER A 63 -9.94 -9.81 -22.43
C SER A 63 -10.26 -8.87 -23.58
N GLY A 64 -9.56 -7.75 -23.64
CA GLY A 64 -9.76 -6.74 -24.66
C GLY A 64 -9.11 -5.42 -24.27
N PHE A 65 -9.57 -4.35 -24.91
CA PHE A 65 -9.19 -2.98 -24.56
C PHE A 65 -10.38 -2.27 -23.94
N THR A 66 -10.13 -1.38 -22.98
CA THR A 66 -11.16 -0.49 -22.46
C THR A 66 -11.70 0.39 -23.59
N ASP A 67 -13.01 0.56 -23.64
CA ASP A 67 -13.66 1.36 -24.68
C ASP A 67 -13.67 2.88 -24.36
N ALA A 68 -14.38 3.67 -25.18
CA ALA A 68 -14.44 5.13 -25.04
C ALA A 68 -15.07 5.60 -23.72
N ASP A 69 -15.87 4.76 -23.07
CA ASP A 69 -16.46 5.01 -21.76
C ASP A 69 -15.60 4.39 -20.63
N GLY A 70 -14.41 3.87 -20.97
CA GLY A 70 -13.47 3.21 -20.07
C GLY A 70 -13.86 1.78 -19.71
N LEU A 71 -14.84 1.20 -20.41
CA LEU A 71 -15.49 -0.04 -19.98
C LEU A 71 -14.64 -1.28 -20.26
N PHE A 72 -14.62 -2.22 -19.31
CA PHE A 72 -14.01 -3.54 -19.43
C PHE A 72 -14.97 -4.64 -18.96
N ASP A 73 -14.92 -5.81 -19.60
CA ASP A 73 -15.83 -6.91 -19.29
C ASP A 73 -15.24 -7.92 -18.29
N PHE A 74 -16.09 -8.42 -17.39
CA PHE A 74 -15.73 -9.46 -16.42
C PHE A 74 -16.93 -10.34 -16.06
N GLU A 75 -16.70 -11.38 -15.28
CA GLU A 75 -17.72 -12.17 -14.57
C GLU A 75 -17.55 -12.03 -13.06
N GLU A 76 -18.62 -12.29 -12.31
CA GLU A 76 -18.58 -12.24 -10.85
C GLU A 76 -17.50 -13.20 -10.31
N GLY A 77 -16.61 -12.67 -9.45
CA GLY A 77 -15.48 -13.41 -8.90
C GLY A 77 -14.23 -13.41 -9.77
N ASP A 78 -14.25 -12.77 -10.95
CA ASP A 78 -13.02 -12.54 -11.71
C ASP A 78 -12.06 -11.62 -10.96
N LEU A 79 -10.77 -11.81 -11.24
CA LEU A 79 -9.74 -10.80 -11.02
C LEU A 79 -9.33 -10.21 -12.37
N VAL A 80 -9.25 -8.89 -12.44
CA VAL A 80 -8.94 -8.14 -13.66
C VAL A 80 -7.54 -7.58 -13.57
N THR A 81 -6.69 -7.92 -14.55
CA THR A 81 -5.34 -7.38 -14.69
C THR A 81 -5.33 -6.32 -15.79
N PHE A 82 -4.76 -5.14 -15.52
CA PHE A 82 -4.65 -4.06 -16.50
C PHE A 82 -3.22 -3.89 -17.00
N PHE A 83 -3.09 -3.53 -18.27
CA PHE A 83 -1.83 -3.29 -18.95
C PHE A 83 -1.90 -2.03 -19.82
N LEU A 84 -0.78 -1.30 -19.87
CA LEU A 84 -0.54 -0.22 -20.81
C LEU A 84 0.39 -0.73 -21.92
N GLY A 85 -0.04 -0.69 -23.18
CA GLY A 85 0.76 -1.26 -24.28
C GLY A 85 0.34 -2.65 -24.75
N GLY A 86 -0.91 -3.08 -24.53
CA GLY A 86 -1.32 -4.45 -24.83
C GLY A 86 -0.81 -5.48 -23.81
N GLU A 87 -0.99 -6.77 -24.13
CA GLU A 87 -0.65 -7.90 -23.25
C GLU A 87 0.84 -7.98 -22.86
N ASP A 88 1.73 -7.57 -23.78
CA ASP A 88 3.18 -7.59 -23.62
C ASP A 88 3.75 -6.27 -23.06
N GLY A 89 2.89 -5.31 -22.71
CA GLY A 89 3.26 -3.98 -22.25
C GLY A 89 3.49 -3.89 -20.74
N LEU A 90 3.44 -2.66 -20.22
CA LEU A 90 3.54 -2.38 -18.80
C LEU A 90 2.33 -2.94 -18.07
N ARG A 91 2.54 -3.97 -17.25
CA ARG A 91 1.52 -4.46 -16.32
C ARG A 91 1.30 -3.46 -15.17
N ILE A 92 0.08 -2.93 -15.07
CA ILE A 92 -0.29 -1.92 -14.08
C ILE A 92 -0.57 -2.57 -12.71
N GLY A 93 -1.40 -3.63 -12.71
CA GLY A 93 -1.80 -4.32 -11.49
C GLY A 93 -3.01 -5.23 -11.71
N LYS A 94 -3.42 -5.94 -10.65
CA LYS A 94 -4.52 -6.91 -10.64
C LYS A 94 -5.47 -6.60 -9.48
N VAL A 95 -6.76 -6.49 -9.78
CA VAL A 95 -7.81 -6.09 -8.83
C VAL A 95 -9.00 -7.03 -8.91
N SER A 96 -9.78 -7.12 -7.83
CA SER A 96 -11.06 -7.82 -7.88
C SER A 96 -12.03 -7.11 -8.84
N ALA A 97 -12.79 -7.91 -9.59
CA ALA A 97 -13.81 -7.40 -10.50
C ALA A 97 -14.81 -6.49 -9.78
N ARG A 98 -14.97 -5.26 -10.30
CA ARG A 98 -15.79 -4.22 -9.69
C ARG A 98 -16.18 -3.13 -10.68
N GLU A 99 -17.18 -2.33 -10.31
CA GLU A 99 -17.78 -1.31 -11.19
C GLU A 99 -16.79 -0.21 -11.61
N VAL A 100 -15.91 0.21 -10.71
CA VAL A 100 -14.96 1.32 -10.95
C VAL A 100 -13.59 0.95 -10.42
N VAL A 101 -12.58 1.11 -11.27
CA VAL A 101 -11.16 0.95 -10.94
C VAL A 101 -10.45 2.23 -11.31
N SER A 102 -9.76 2.88 -10.39
CA SER A 102 -8.88 4.03 -10.67
C SER A 102 -7.40 3.60 -10.59
N PRO A 103 -6.46 4.48 -10.98
CA PRO A 103 -5.04 4.25 -10.76
C PRO A 103 -4.68 3.86 -9.32
N PHE A 104 -5.41 4.35 -8.31
CA PHE A 104 -5.17 3.99 -6.90
C PHE A 104 -5.56 2.55 -6.59
N GLU A 105 -6.74 2.08 -7.02
CA GLU A 105 -7.14 0.69 -6.81
C GLU A 105 -6.25 -0.26 -7.62
N ALA A 106 -5.87 0.12 -8.84
CA ALA A 106 -5.05 -0.71 -9.71
C ALA A 106 -3.62 -0.92 -9.19
N THR A 107 -3.01 0.11 -8.60
CA THR A 107 -1.59 0.09 -8.19
C THR A 107 -1.37 -0.06 -6.69
N GLY A 108 -2.36 0.30 -5.86
CA GLY A 108 -2.35 0.28 -4.40
C GLY A 108 -1.20 1.05 -3.74
N ASN A 109 -0.64 2.07 -4.41
CA ASN A 109 0.41 2.91 -3.85
C ASN A 109 0.30 4.34 -4.41
N TYR A 110 0.57 5.35 -3.59
CA TYR A 110 0.35 6.75 -3.93
C TYR A 110 1.18 7.18 -5.14
N GLN A 111 2.51 7.03 -5.05
CA GLN A 111 3.41 7.45 -6.11
C GLN A 111 3.15 6.69 -7.42
N LYS A 112 2.87 5.38 -7.34
CA LYS A 112 2.50 4.58 -8.53
C LYS A 112 1.23 5.07 -9.20
N ALA A 113 0.17 5.28 -8.43
CA ALA A 113 -1.11 5.75 -8.93
C ALA A 113 -0.96 7.11 -9.62
N LEU A 114 -0.23 8.02 -8.97
CA LEU A 114 -0.01 9.36 -9.49
C LEU A 114 0.84 9.36 -10.76
N ASN A 115 1.90 8.57 -10.81
CA ASN A 115 2.74 8.44 -11.99
C ASN A 115 2.01 7.75 -13.16
N LEU A 116 1.19 6.74 -12.87
CA LEU A 116 0.29 6.17 -13.87
C LEU A 116 -0.66 7.23 -14.42
N ALA A 117 -1.32 8.01 -13.55
CA ALA A 117 -2.19 9.10 -13.96
C ALA A 117 -1.45 10.13 -14.83
N ARG A 118 -0.21 10.50 -14.47
CA ARG A 118 0.64 11.37 -15.28
C ARG A 118 0.91 10.80 -16.67
N ILE A 119 1.23 9.52 -16.78
CA ILE A 119 1.45 8.86 -18.08
C ILE A 119 0.16 8.87 -18.90
N LEU A 120 -0.96 8.42 -18.32
CA LEU A 120 -2.26 8.35 -19.01
C LEU A 120 -2.70 9.72 -19.52
N GLN A 121 -2.63 10.75 -18.68
CA GLN A 121 -3.07 12.10 -19.01
C GLN A 121 -2.16 12.83 -20.01
N SER A 122 -0.93 12.34 -20.21
CA SER A 122 0.02 12.92 -21.15
C SER A 122 0.10 12.16 -22.46
N ALA A 123 -0.43 10.94 -22.53
CA ALA A 123 -0.19 10.01 -23.63
C ALA A 123 -0.72 10.52 -24.98
N ASP A 124 -1.89 11.16 -25.00
CA ASP A 124 -2.45 11.81 -26.20
C ASP A 124 -3.54 12.82 -25.81
N THR A 125 -4.80 12.53 -26.12
CA THR A 125 -5.89 13.49 -26.00
C THR A 125 -6.62 13.29 -24.69
N THR A 126 -6.38 14.20 -23.76
CA THR A 126 -7.03 14.22 -22.44
C THR A 126 -7.99 15.41 -22.31
N THR A 127 -9.18 15.11 -21.83
CA THR A 127 -10.22 16.07 -21.45
C THR A 127 -10.66 15.76 -20.03
N SER A 128 -11.48 16.61 -19.41
CA SER A 128 -11.97 16.31 -18.06
C SER A 128 -12.84 15.06 -17.94
N ASP A 129 -13.33 14.54 -19.07
CA ASP A 129 -14.34 13.49 -19.10
C ASP A 129 -13.81 12.21 -19.78
N ALA A 130 -12.68 12.28 -20.50
CA ALA A 130 -12.09 11.13 -21.19
C ALA A 130 -10.59 11.30 -21.45
N ILE A 131 -9.87 10.18 -21.40
CA ILE A 131 -8.49 9.97 -21.86
C ILE A 131 -8.52 8.93 -22.99
N ALA A 132 -8.05 9.31 -24.17
CA ALA A 132 -7.89 8.37 -25.28
C ALA A 132 -6.41 8.06 -25.50
N LEU A 133 -6.02 6.79 -25.33
CA LEU A 133 -4.64 6.38 -25.60
C LEU A 133 -4.37 6.31 -27.12
N PRO A 134 -3.16 6.70 -27.57
CA PRO A 134 -2.79 6.68 -28.98
C PRO A 134 -2.65 5.24 -29.50
N GLU A 135 -2.76 5.06 -30.82
CA GLU A 135 -2.62 3.75 -31.47
C GLU A 135 -1.25 3.11 -31.19
N SER A 136 -0.20 3.92 -30.97
CA SER A 136 1.13 3.44 -30.58
C SER A 136 1.15 2.74 -29.22
N LEU A 137 0.18 3.00 -28.34
CA LEU A 137 0.01 2.27 -27.07
C LEU A 137 -1.04 1.15 -27.15
N LYS A 138 -2.01 1.24 -28.06
CA LYS A 138 -2.99 0.16 -28.30
C LYS A 138 -2.38 -1.00 -29.08
N ALA A 139 -1.47 -0.71 -30.01
CA ALA A 139 -0.76 -1.66 -30.85
C ALA A 139 0.74 -1.27 -30.96
N PRO A 140 1.50 -1.37 -29.86
CA PRO A 140 2.89 -0.95 -29.83
C PRO A 140 3.79 -1.79 -30.74
N ASP A 141 4.80 -1.14 -31.31
CA ASP A 141 5.91 -1.84 -31.94
C ASP A 141 6.93 -2.32 -30.91
N ALA A 142 7.96 -3.03 -31.37
CA ALA A 142 8.97 -3.60 -30.48
C ALA A 142 9.75 -2.55 -29.68
N ASN A 143 9.92 -1.33 -30.20
CA ASN A 143 10.63 -0.27 -29.48
C ASN A 143 9.73 0.31 -28.39
N MET A 144 8.44 0.50 -28.67
CA MET A 144 7.47 0.96 -27.68
C MET A 144 7.29 -0.07 -26.56
N ILE A 145 7.19 -1.36 -26.89
CA ILE A 145 7.15 -2.44 -25.88
C ILE A 145 8.40 -2.39 -24.99
N LYS A 146 9.58 -2.20 -25.59
CA LYS A 146 10.82 -2.05 -24.82
C LYS A 146 10.75 -0.85 -23.87
N ALA A 147 10.32 0.31 -24.36
CA ALA A 147 10.18 1.51 -23.53
C ALA A 147 9.19 1.29 -22.37
N LEU A 148 8.05 0.65 -22.65
CA LEU A 148 7.04 0.31 -21.63
C LEU A 148 7.57 -0.65 -20.56
N ASN A 149 8.35 -1.66 -20.96
CA ASN A 149 8.93 -2.63 -20.02
C ASN A 149 10.00 -2.03 -19.10
N ASN A 150 10.60 -0.89 -19.50
CA ASN A 150 11.51 -0.13 -18.66
C ASN A 150 10.77 0.77 -17.65
N VAL A 151 9.48 1.05 -17.86
CA VAL A 151 8.72 1.93 -16.97
C VAL A 151 8.53 1.26 -15.61
N LEU A 152 9.00 1.96 -14.60
CA LEU A 152 8.78 1.67 -13.21
C LEU A 152 7.88 2.76 -12.60
N LEU A 153 6.60 2.46 -12.37
CA LEU A 153 5.60 3.47 -11.93
C LEU A 153 5.93 4.23 -10.65
N HIS A 154 6.92 3.84 -9.85
CA HIS A 154 7.33 4.57 -8.66
C HIS A 154 8.43 5.61 -8.93
N ASP A 155 9.07 5.55 -10.10
CA ASP A 155 10.13 6.44 -10.53
C ASP A 155 9.85 6.91 -11.96
N MET A 156 9.40 8.14 -12.12
CA MET A 156 9.11 8.68 -13.45
C MET A 156 10.35 8.85 -14.34
N GLY A 157 11.57 8.89 -13.78
CA GLY A 157 12.80 8.93 -14.59
C GLY A 157 12.98 7.66 -15.41
N SER A 158 12.49 6.51 -14.92
CA SER A 158 12.48 5.26 -15.70
C SER A 158 11.60 5.31 -16.95
N ALA A 159 10.69 6.29 -17.05
CA ALA A 159 9.78 6.46 -18.18
C ALA A 159 10.34 7.39 -19.28
N ASP A 160 11.61 7.81 -19.21
CA ASP A 160 12.23 8.71 -20.19
C ASP A 160 12.19 8.14 -21.62
N ASP A 161 12.47 6.83 -21.79
CA ASP A 161 12.38 6.16 -23.11
C ASP A 161 10.94 6.18 -23.65
N LEU A 162 9.94 6.00 -22.76
CA LEU A 162 8.52 6.06 -23.12
C LEU A 162 8.13 7.50 -23.50
N GLN A 163 8.64 8.48 -22.76
CA GLN A 163 8.43 9.89 -23.03
C GLN A 163 8.92 10.27 -24.42
N GLU A 164 10.15 9.86 -24.77
CA GLU A 164 10.74 10.09 -26.08
C GLU A 164 9.95 9.36 -27.18
N ALA A 165 9.53 8.12 -26.94
CA ALA A 165 8.76 7.33 -27.90
C ALA A 165 7.36 7.93 -28.20
N LEU A 166 6.74 8.60 -27.22
CA LEU A 166 5.46 9.27 -27.37
C LEU A 166 5.57 10.71 -27.89
N ASP A 167 6.77 11.34 -27.80
CA ASP A 167 7.00 12.76 -28.11
C ASP A 167 6.11 13.70 -27.26
N VAL A 168 6.09 13.45 -25.94
CA VAL A 168 5.25 14.17 -24.98
C VAL A 168 6.05 14.78 -23.82
N GLU A 169 5.43 15.72 -23.13
CA GLU A 169 5.89 16.20 -21.82
C GLU A 169 4.93 15.69 -20.76
N TRP A 170 5.47 15.09 -19.69
CA TRP A 170 4.64 14.61 -18.60
C TRP A 170 3.92 15.78 -17.91
N VAL A 171 2.61 15.67 -17.70
CA VAL A 171 1.91 16.56 -16.79
C VAL A 171 2.53 16.48 -15.39
N THR A 172 2.49 17.60 -14.66
CA THR A 172 2.98 17.66 -13.28
C THR A 172 2.10 16.82 -12.34
N GLU A 173 2.66 16.42 -11.20
CA GLU A 173 1.92 15.74 -10.13
C GLU A 173 0.64 16.50 -9.71
N GLU A 174 0.71 17.81 -9.54
CA GLU A 174 -0.45 18.64 -9.17
C GLU A 174 -1.59 18.57 -10.19
N VAL A 175 -1.26 18.71 -11.48
CA VAL A 175 -2.24 18.60 -12.59
C VAL A 175 -2.85 17.21 -12.66
N ALA A 176 -2.04 16.16 -12.55
CA ALA A 176 -2.53 14.78 -12.59
C ALA A 176 -3.48 14.48 -11.43
N LEU A 177 -3.13 14.96 -10.24
CA LEU A 177 -3.93 14.80 -9.05
C LEU A 177 -5.26 15.57 -9.13
N GLU A 178 -5.23 16.82 -9.61
CA GLU A 178 -6.45 17.62 -9.78
C GLU A 178 -7.41 16.97 -10.79
N HIS A 179 -6.88 16.48 -11.91
CA HIS A 179 -7.66 15.76 -12.92
C HIS A 179 -8.31 14.50 -12.36
N LEU A 180 -7.51 13.65 -11.71
CA LEU A 180 -8.00 12.40 -11.12
C LEU A 180 -9.06 12.68 -10.05
N ASN A 181 -8.82 13.63 -9.15
CA ASN A 181 -9.77 14.06 -8.13
C ASN A 181 -11.11 14.47 -8.75
N LYS A 182 -11.07 15.31 -9.78
CA LYS A 182 -12.27 15.77 -10.48
C LYS A 182 -13.02 14.62 -11.15
N SER A 183 -12.31 13.63 -11.69
CA SER A 183 -12.94 12.49 -12.35
C SER A 183 -13.66 11.53 -11.39
N LEU A 184 -13.22 11.48 -10.13
CA LEU A 184 -13.80 10.65 -9.09
C LEU A 184 -14.83 11.39 -8.23
N ASP A 185 -14.83 12.73 -8.25
CA ASP A 185 -15.75 13.56 -7.47
C ASP A 185 -17.22 13.26 -7.81
N GLY A 186 -18.00 12.95 -6.78
CA GLY A 186 -19.42 12.60 -6.91
C GLY A 186 -19.71 11.27 -7.62
N LEU A 187 -18.69 10.52 -8.05
CA LEU A 187 -18.87 9.22 -8.67
C LEU A 187 -19.27 8.19 -7.61
N GLU A 188 -20.38 7.51 -7.83
CA GLU A 188 -20.81 6.39 -7.00
C GLU A 188 -19.96 5.16 -7.36
N ARG A 189 -19.26 4.59 -6.38
CA ARG A 189 -18.36 3.45 -6.58
C ARG A 189 -18.71 2.33 -5.61
N GLY A 190 -18.99 1.12 -6.08
CA GLY A 190 -19.20 -0.04 -5.22
C GLY A 190 -20.60 -0.12 -4.58
N SER A 191 -20.89 -1.28 -3.99
CA SER A 191 -22.20 -1.60 -3.42
C SER A 191 -22.57 -0.71 -2.21
N LYS A 192 -23.85 -0.31 -2.14
CA LYS A 192 -24.46 0.37 -0.98
C LYS A 192 -24.98 -0.60 0.09
N GLU A 193 -24.81 -1.90 -0.11
CA GLU A 193 -25.20 -2.88 0.90
C GLU A 193 -24.39 -2.67 2.18
N VAL A 194 -25.10 -2.66 3.31
CA VAL A 194 -24.48 -2.40 4.61
C VAL A 194 -23.66 -3.62 5.02
N LEU A 195 -22.39 -3.38 5.34
CA LEU A 195 -21.47 -4.33 5.95
C LEU A 195 -21.81 -4.48 7.43
N THR A 196 -22.73 -5.40 7.74
CA THR A 196 -23.23 -5.57 9.11
C THR A 196 -22.14 -5.98 10.09
N ASP A 197 -21.13 -6.72 9.64
CA ASP A 197 -20.00 -7.13 10.49
C ASP A 197 -19.08 -5.95 10.85
N TRP A 198 -19.03 -4.92 9.99
CA TRP A 198 -18.32 -3.67 10.24
C TRP A 198 -19.16 -2.68 11.06
N SER A 199 -20.36 -3.04 11.52
CA SER A 199 -21.21 -2.09 12.23
C SER A 199 -20.90 -2.05 13.73
N LYS A 200 -21.02 -0.87 14.32
CA LYS A 200 -21.18 -0.72 15.78
C LYS A 200 -22.14 -1.79 16.33
N GLY A 201 -21.73 -2.46 17.41
CA GLY A 201 -22.52 -3.51 18.06
C GLY A 201 -22.43 -4.89 17.44
N SER A 202 -21.68 -5.07 16.34
CA SER A 202 -21.46 -6.39 15.72
C SER A 202 -20.70 -7.34 16.64
N ASN A 203 -19.92 -6.81 17.60
CA ASN A 203 -18.95 -7.55 18.41
C ASN A 203 -17.90 -8.29 17.56
N GLN A 204 -17.65 -7.84 16.34
CA GLN A 204 -16.52 -8.31 15.55
C GLN A 204 -15.22 -7.66 16.04
N VAL A 205 -14.09 -8.31 15.76
CA VAL A 205 -12.75 -7.78 16.01
C VAL A 205 -12.21 -7.22 14.69
N LEU A 206 -11.82 -5.95 14.70
CA LEU A 206 -11.26 -5.23 13.57
C LEU A 206 -9.76 -5.05 13.81
N ARG A 207 -8.95 -5.41 12.83
CA ARG A 207 -7.50 -5.26 12.83
C ARG A 207 -7.14 -4.20 11.79
N GLU A 208 -6.34 -3.22 12.19
CA GLU A 208 -5.69 -2.29 11.28
C GLU A 208 -4.18 -2.48 11.36
N VAL A 209 -3.53 -2.69 10.22
CA VAL A 209 -2.08 -2.77 10.12
C VAL A 209 -1.58 -1.72 9.13
N SER A 210 -0.46 -1.06 9.42
CA SER A 210 0.06 -0.01 8.52
C SER A 210 1.58 0.09 8.47
N SER A 211 2.07 0.54 7.32
CA SER A 211 3.49 0.82 7.05
C SER A 211 3.67 2.27 6.61
N SER A 212 4.64 2.97 7.20
CA SER A 212 5.11 4.27 6.73
C SER A 212 6.22 4.03 5.71
N LEU A 213 6.04 4.45 4.47
CA LEU A 213 6.89 4.02 3.36
C LEU A 213 8.03 4.99 3.04
N SER A 214 7.76 6.29 3.13
CA SER A 214 8.71 7.34 2.73
C SER A 214 8.39 8.65 3.46
N ALA A 215 9.37 9.55 3.49
CA ALA A 215 9.17 10.95 3.83
C ALA A 215 10.06 11.85 2.97
N LYS A 216 9.61 13.04 2.61
CA LYS A 216 10.36 14.00 1.77
C LYS A 216 10.28 15.38 2.39
N ARG A 217 11.41 16.09 2.52
CA ARG A 217 11.44 17.50 2.95
C ARG A 217 12.36 18.37 2.08
N GLN A 218 13.56 17.87 1.75
CA GLN A 218 14.49 18.46 0.78
C GLN A 218 14.96 17.37 -0.18
N ASP A 219 15.66 16.38 0.37
CA ASP A 219 15.85 15.07 -0.23
C ASP A 219 14.78 14.11 0.33
N GLY A 220 14.38 13.11 -0.44
CA GLY A 220 13.48 12.04 0.01
C GLY A 220 14.22 10.97 0.79
N VAL A 221 13.60 10.43 1.84
CA VAL A 221 14.08 9.26 2.58
C VAL A 221 13.08 8.11 2.47
N LEU A 222 13.62 6.90 2.40
CA LEU A 222 12.89 5.65 2.46
C LEU A 222 13.06 5.02 3.85
N PHE A 223 11.97 4.50 4.41
CA PHE A 223 12.05 3.89 5.73
C PHE A 223 12.49 2.43 5.66
N ILE A 224 13.51 2.08 6.44
CA ILE A 224 13.93 0.71 6.75
C ILE A 224 13.10 0.19 7.92
N HIS A 225 12.46 -0.95 7.70
CA HIS A 225 11.53 -1.61 8.63
C HIS A 225 12.12 -2.90 9.23
N ALA A 226 13.20 -3.42 8.65
CA ALA A 226 13.86 -4.64 9.06
C ALA A 226 15.34 -4.55 8.69
N ASP A 227 16.25 -4.80 9.63
CA ASP A 227 17.70 -4.79 9.36
C ASP A 227 18.35 -6.10 9.78
N LYS A 228 18.47 -7.00 8.81
CA LYS A 228 19.04 -8.35 8.97
C LYS A 228 20.57 -8.34 9.16
N LEU A 229 21.22 -7.19 9.07
CA LEU A 229 22.64 -7.07 9.43
C LEU A 229 22.85 -7.01 10.95
N LEU A 230 21.77 -6.90 11.73
CA LEU A 230 21.80 -6.83 13.17
C LEU A 230 21.56 -8.21 13.80
N GLU A 231 22.07 -8.40 15.01
CA GLU A 231 21.75 -9.58 15.82
C GLU A 231 20.25 -9.64 16.16
N GLU A 232 19.75 -10.83 16.47
CA GLU A 232 18.31 -11.13 16.58
C GLU A 232 17.52 -10.15 17.46
N GLU A 233 18.04 -9.79 18.65
CA GLU A 233 17.37 -8.85 19.56
C GLU A 233 17.20 -7.46 18.93
N LEU A 234 18.24 -6.94 18.27
CA LEU A 234 18.22 -5.65 17.60
C LEU A 234 17.40 -5.69 16.30
N PHE A 235 17.50 -6.78 15.53
CA PHE A 235 16.68 -7.00 14.35
C PHE A 235 15.19 -6.93 14.71
N ASN A 236 14.76 -7.65 15.76
CA ASN A 236 13.37 -7.61 16.23
C ASN A 236 12.96 -6.21 16.68
N ALA A 237 13.87 -5.44 17.28
CA ALA A 237 13.62 -4.04 17.63
C ALA A 237 13.54 -3.10 16.42
N THR A 238 13.99 -3.50 15.22
CA THR A 238 13.82 -2.70 14.00
C THR A 238 12.44 -2.81 13.37
N LEU A 239 11.64 -3.83 13.74
CA LEU A 239 10.37 -4.15 13.13
C LEU A 239 9.36 -3.00 13.28
N GLY A 240 9.24 -2.19 12.23
CA GLY A 240 8.54 -0.90 12.23
C GLY A 240 7.05 -0.92 11.93
N MET A 241 6.39 -2.07 11.99
CA MET A 241 5.03 -2.24 11.47
C MET A 241 3.99 -1.97 12.55
N LYS A 242 3.07 -1.06 12.26
CA LYS A 242 2.04 -0.59 13.18
C LYS A 242 0.83 -1.51 13.16
N THR A 243 0.24 -1.75 14.33
CA THR A 243 -0.94 -2.60 14.47
C THR A 243 -1.90 -2.05 15.52
N MET A 244 -3.16 -1.89 15.16
CA MET A 244 -4.26 -1.56 16.08
C MET A 244 -5.30 -2.68 16.04
N THR A 245 -5.82 -3.05 17.21
CA THR A 245 -6.91 -4.03 17.31
C THR A 245 -8.09 -3.41 18.05
N TYR A 246 -9.28 -3.53 17.46
CA TYR A 246 -10.49 -2.92 17.97
C TYR A 246 -11.59 -3.97 18.13
N GLN A 247 -12.41 -3.82 19.16
CA GLN A 247 -13.64 -4.58 19.36
C GLN A 247 -14.85 -3.67 19.09
N LEU A 248 -15.69 -4.04 18.13
CA LEU A 248 -16.87 -3.26 17.71
C LEU A 248 -18.06 -3.46 18.67
N GLY A 249 -17.91 -3.00 19.91
CA GLY A 249 -18.92 -3.13 20.95
C GLY A 249 -20.17 -2.27 20.73
N GLU A 250 -21.28 -2.65 21.36
CA GLU A 250 -22.51 -1.86 21.36
C GLU A 250 -22.35 -0.50 22.08
N PRO A 251 -21.80 -0.43 23.31
CA PRO A 251 -21.71 0.85 24.03
C PRO A 251 -20.56 1.74 23.54
N ALA A 252 -19.47 1.16 23.04
CA ALA A 252 -18.23 1.84 22.69
C ALA A 252 -17.42 1.01 21.68
N LEU A 253 -16.47 1.67 21.01
CA LEU A 253 -15.36 1.01 20.34
C LEU A 253 -14.27 0.76 21.37
N THR A 254 -13.89 -0.48 21.61
CA THR A 254 -12.78 -0.79 22.55
C THR A 254 -11.50 -0.98 21.74
N ILE A 255 -10.49 -0.14 22.00
CA ILE A 255 -9.13 -0.32 21.52
C ILE A 255 -8.46 -1.31 22.48
N LEU A 256 -8.01 -2.45 21.97
CA LEU A 256 -7.48 -3.54 22.79
C LEU A 256 -6.02 -3.33 23.14
N ALA A 257 -5.63 -3.81 24.32
CA ALA A 257 -4.23 -3.86 24.74
C ALA A 257 -3.34 -4.55 23.69
N GLY A 258 -2.10 -4.08 23.57
CA GLY A 258 -1.12 -4.46 22.54
C GLY A 258 -1.19 -3.62 21.26
N SER A 259 -2.19 -2.75 21.13
CA SER A 259 -2.30 -1.81 20.00
C SER A 259 -1.19 -0.75 20.05
N ASN A 260 -0.59 -0.45 18.88
CA ASN A 260 0.46 0.55 18.70
C ASN A 260 0.49 1.03 17.24
N ASP A 261 0.16 2.30 17.02
CA ASP A 261 0.19 2.99 15.72
C ASP A 261 1.34 3.99 15.58
N SER A 262 2.26 3.98 16.54
CA SER A 262 3.25 5.03 16.70
C SER A 262 4.63 4.52 16.32
N THR A 263 5.40 5.35 15.62
CA THR A 263 6.78 5.02 15.22
C THR A 263 7.74 6.14 15.62
N ILE A 264 8.97 5.76 15.94
CA ILE A 264 10.11 6.67 16.01
C ILE A 264 10.95 6.47 14.76
N SER A 265 11.52 7.55 14.22
CA SER A 265 12.31 7.52 12.98
C SER A 265 13.57 8.36 13.03
N GLY A 266 14.42 8.23 12.01
CA GLY A 266 15.65 8.99 11.82
C GLY A 266 16.62 8.87 13.00
N ASP A 267 17.22 9.98 13.40
CA ASP A 267 18.19 10.03 14.52
C ASP A 267 17.63 9.50 15.84
N ARG A 268 16.32 9.63 16.09
CA ARG A 268 15.67 9.10 17.30
C ARG A 268 15.62 7.58 17.29
N ALA A 269 15.20 6.96 16.17
CA ALA A 269 15.22 5.51 16.02
C ALA A 269 16.65 4.96 16.13
N ALA A 270 17.62 5.60 15.49
CA ALA A 270 19.01 5.19 15.57
C ALA A 270 19.61 5.33 16.98
N SER A 271 19.16 6.34 17.75
CA SER A 271 19.51 6.51 19.16
C SER A 271 18.84 5.46 20.05
N TYR A 272 17.61 5.06 19.75
CA TYR A 272 16.95 3.96 20.46
C TYR A 272 17.73 2.65 20.28
N LEU A 273 18.10 2.29 19.04
CA LEU A 273 18.93 1.12 18.77
C LEU A 273 20.28 1.20 19.51
N ALA A 274 20.92 2.38 19.55
CA ALA A 274 22.16 2.59 20.30
C ALA A 274 22.00 2.42 21.83
N CYS A 275 20.83 2.75 22.36
CA CYS A 275 20.51 2.53 23.77
C CYS A 275 20.43 1.03 24.09
N ILE A 276 19.61 0.28 23.35
CA ILE A 276 19.37 -1.14 23.62
C ILE A 276 20.56 -2.04 23.25
N ASP A 277 21.42 -1.63 22.31
CA ASP A 277 22.69 -2.32 21.99
C ASP A 277 23.66 -2.36 23.19
N VAL A 278 23.59 -1.35 24.07
CA VAL A 278 24.49 -1.23 25.24
C VAL A 278 23.82 -1.71 26.51
N GLU A 279 22.57 -1.33 26.73
CA GLU A 279 21.86 -1.50 28.00
C GLU A 279 20.86 -2.69 27.98
N GLY A 280 20.55 -3.25 26.80
CA GLY A 280 19.54 -4.29 26.58
C GLY A 280 18.14 -3.74 26.27
N ILE A 281 17.23 -4.61 25.79
CA ILE A 281 15.88 -4.20 25.36
C ILE A 281 15.01 -3.53 26.45
N ASP A 282 15.27 -3.84 27.72
CA ASP A 282 14.53 -3.29 28.87
C ASP A 282 14.98 -1.86 29.27
N ALA A 283 15.89 -1.24 28.50
CA ALA A 283 16.40 0.08 28.80
C ALA A 283 15.34 1.18 28.66
N GLU A 284 15.34 2.14 29.58
CA GLU A 284 14.43 3.30 29.53
C GLU A 284 14.95 4.32 28.52
N PHE A 285 14.25 4.46 27.40
CA PHE A 285 14.60 5.40 26.33
C PHE A 285 13.70 6.65 26.36
N ASP A 286 14.32 7.83 26.45
CA ASP A 286 13.65 9.13 26.30
C ASP A 286 14.16 9.87 25.05
N GLY A 287 13.39 9.75 23.97
CA GLY A 287 13.62 10.43 22.69
C GLY A 287 13.04 11.85 22.60
N SER A 288 12.43 12.38 23.66
CA SER A 288 11.78 13.71 23.64
C SER A 288 12.77 14.87 23.70
N GLN A 289 14.01 14.61 24.12
CA GLN A 289 15.08 15.58 24.30
C GLN A 289 16.26 15.34 23.35
N VAL A 290 17.14 16.34 23.24
CA VAL A 290 18.33 16.30 22.37
C VAL A 290 19.58 16.64 23.18
N PRO A 291 20.54 15.71 23.33
CA PRO A 291 20.51 14.32 22.86
C PRO A 291 19.44 13.49 23.61
N ALA A 292 18.97 12.40 23.00
CA ALA A 292 18.09 11.43 23.67
C ALA A 292 18.79 10.80 24.87
N LEU A 293 18.02 10.33 25.86
CA LEU A 293 18.55 9.63 27.03
C LEU A 293 18.24 8.14 27.00
N CYS A 294 19.13 7.36 27.61
CA CYS A 294 19.02 5.94 27.88
C CYS A 294 19.38 5.73 29.34
N ASN A 295 18.44 5.25 30.18
CA ASN A 295 18.60 5.13 31.63
C ASN A 295 19.14 6.46 32.26
N ASP A 296 18.50 7.59 31.91
CA ASP A 296 18.89 8.95 32.30
C ASP A 296 20.29 9.42 31.83
N GLN A 297 20.98 8.67 30.96
CA GLN A 297 22.28 9.05 30.41
C GLN A 297 22.19 9.42 28.92
N PRO A 298 22.91 10.46 28.45
CA PRO A 298 22.92 10.84 27.04
C PRO A 298 23.37 9.70 26.12
N VAL A 299 22.56 9.39 25.11
CA VAL A 299 22.88 8.39 24.08
C VAL A 299 23.95 8.94 23.13
N THR A 300 24.90 8.09 22.78
CA THR A 300 25.87 8.35 21.70
C THR A 300 25.76 7.27 20.64
N ASN A 301 25.14 7.59 19.49
CA ASN A 301 25.05 6.66 18.37
C ASN A 301 26.33 6.70 17.52
N THR A 302 27.03 5.56 17.43
CA THR A 302 28.19 5.38 16.54
C THR A 302 28.02 4.26 15.50
N LYS A 303 27.04 3.37 15.69
CA LYS A 303 26.87 2.10 14.96
C LYS A 303 25.71 2.15 13.96
N PHE A 304 24.55 2.66 14.37
CA PHE A 304 23.31 2.62 13.60
C PHE A 304 23.24 3.81 12.66
N LYS A 305 23.97 3.74 11.55
CA LYS A 305 23.99 4.78 10.52
C LYS A 305 23.62 4.15 9.19
N LEU A 306 22.70 4.81 8.50
CA LEU A 306 22.27 4.46 7.15
C LEU A 306 22.77 5.52 6.18
N ASP A 307 22.78 5.18 4.89
CA ASP A 307 23.01 6.16 3.84
C ASP A 307 21.93 7.24 3.83
N ARG A 308 22.24 8.40 3.23
CA ARG A 308 21.39 9.60 3.27
C ARG A 308 19.96 9.42 2.77
N ALA A 309 19.73 8.41 1.94
CA ALA A 309 18.42 8.10 1.37
C ALA A 309 17.54 7.24 2.29
N PHE A 310 18.06 6.80 3.45
CA PHE A 310 17.39 5.83 4.31
C PHE A 310 17.36 6.28 5.76
N GLU A 311 16.24 5.99 6.42
CA GLU A 311 16.08 6.15 7.87
C GLU A 311 15.43 4.90 8.46
N TYR A 312 15.75 4.56 9.70
CA TYR A 312 14.96 3.57 10.42
C TYR A 312 13.57 4.13 10.72
N SER A 313 12.54 3.29 10.62
CA SER A 313 11.21 3.53 11.20
C SER A 313 10.91 2.37 12.12
N ILE A 314 10.89 2.63 13.42
CA ILE A 314 10.78 1.61 14.48
C ILE A 314 9.46 1.81 15.22
N LEU A 315 8.76 0.72 15.52
CA LEU A 315 7.56 0.77 16.35
C LEU A 315 7.93 1.38 17.71
N SER A 316 7.18 2.39 18.16
CA SER A 316 7.53 3.13 19.35
C SER A 316 7.48 2.20 20.58
N PRO A 317 8.60 2.02 21.32
CA PRO A 317 8.65 1.08 22.43
C PRO A 317 7.85 1.53 23.67
N VAL A 318 7.37 2.78 23.68
CA VAL A 318 6.71 3.41 24.85
C VAL A 318 5.25 3.82 24.59
N GLU A 319 4.75 3.61 23.38
CA GLU A 319 3.37 3.98 23.00
C GLU A 319 2.49 2.73 22.77
N THR A 320 2.97 1.53 23.12
CA THR A 320 2.12 0.33 23.14
C THR A 320 1.07 0.46 24.24
N GLN A 321 -0.18 0.21 23.88
CA GLN A 321 -1.28 0.24 24.80
C GLN A 321 -1.24 -0.95 25.77
N GLU A 322 -1.15 -0.68 27.07
CA GLU A 322 -1.05 -1.73 28.12
C GLU A 322 -2.41 -2.28 28.58
N GLU A 323 -3.48 -1.48 28.46
CA GLU A 323 -4.82 -1.82 28.92
C GLU A 323 -5.85 -1.42 27.86
N ASP A 324 -6.96 -2.16 27.78
CA ASP A 324 -8.08 -1.81 26.91
C ASP A 324 -8.60 -0.40 27.20
N GLU A 325 -8.92 0.35 26.14
CA GLU A 325 -9.47 1.70 26.22
C GLU A 325 -10.75 1.82 25.40
N ASP A 326 -11.81 2.31 26.02
CA ASP A 326 -13.09 2.55 25.34
C ASP A 326 -13.13 3.97 24.77
N ALA A 327 -13.37 4.08 23.47
CA ALA A 327 -13.77 5.31 22.80
C ALA A 327 -15.29 5.34 22.62
N SER A 328 -15.93 6.45 23.02
CA SER A 328 -17.37 6.59 22.78
C SER A 328 -17.63 6.70 21.28
N TRP A 329 -18.74 6.15 20.81
CA TRP A 329 -19.07 6.22 19.37
C TRP A 329 -19.26 7.64 18.85
N ASP A 330 -19.60 8.60 19.72
CA ASP A 330 -19.64 10.01 19.36
C ASP A 330 -18.22 10.56 19.09
N ASP A 331 -17.24 10.17 19.90
CA ASP A 331 -15.82 10.53 19.67
C ASP A 331 -15.26 9.82 18.43
N VAL A 332 -15.65 8.55 18.18
CA VAL A 332 -15.21 7.77 17.01
C VAL A 332 -15.68 8.42 15.70
N ILE A 333 -16.82 9.10 15.68
CA ILE A 333 -17.27 9.85 14.49
C ILE A 333 -16.26 10.92 14.10
N ASP A 334 -15.68 11.60 15.09
CA ASP A 334 -14.69 12.66 14.89
C ASP A 334 -13.35 12.12 14.36
N PHE A 335 -13.15 10.80 14.34
CA PHE A 335 -11.97 10.21 13.74
C PHE A 335 -11.96 10.30 12.20
N GLY A 336 -13.13 10.53 11.58
CA GLY A 336 -13.26 10.70 10.13
C GLY A 336 -13.09 9.41 9.32
N GLY A 337 -13.14 9.52 7.99
CA GLY A 337 -12.91 8.41 7.07
C GLY A 337 -13.78 7.18 7.35
N LEU A 338 -13.14 6.01 7.48
CA LEU A 338 -13.82 4.73 7.76
C LEU A 338 -14.59 4.75 9.09
N TRP A 339 -14.08 5.47 10.09
CA TRP A 339 -14.63 5.49 11.44
C TRP A 339 -16.02 6.11 11.51
N THR A 340 -16.28 7.10 10.67
CA THR A 340 -17.59 7.75 10.58
C THR A 340 -18.68 6.75 10.18
N CYS A 341 -18.43 5.87 9.20
CA CYS A 341 -19.44 4.88 8.81
C CYS A 341 -19.57 3.73 9.82
N LEU A 342 -18.47 3.35 10.50
CA LEU A 342 -18.47 2.31 11.53
C LEU A 342 -19.39 2.72 12.68
N ALA A 343 -19.17 3.94 13.19
CA ALA A 343 -19.94 4.51 14.30
C ALA A 343 -21.42 4.71 13.96
N ALA A 344 -21.71 5.09 12.71
CA ALA A 344 -23.07 5.24 12.22
C ALA A 344 -23.75 3.89 11.89
N GLY A 345 -23.02 2.77 11.83
CA GLY A 345 -23.55 1.48 11.39
C GLY A 345 -24.00 1.50 9.93
N THR A 346 -23.29 2.26 9.08
CA THR A 346 -23.66 2.49 7.67
C THR A 346 -22.54 2.17 6.69
N CYS A 347 -21.46 1.51 7.15
CA CYS A 347 -20.39 1.11 6.24
C CYS A 347 -20.93 0.22 5.14
N SER A 348 -20.50 0.51 3.92
CA SER A 348 -20.76 -0.19 2.68
C SER A 348 -19.49 -0.10 1.83
N GLU A 349 -19.36 -0.91 0.79
CA GLU A 349 -18.28 -0.74 -0.19
C GLU A 349 -18.27 0.69 -0.74
N ASN A 350 -19.46 1.26 -0.95
CA ASN A 350 -19.64 2.63 -1.42
C ASN A 350 -19.14 3.70 -0.45
N SER A 351 -19.50 3.61 0.83
CA SER A 351 -19.07 4.60 1.82
C SER A 351 -17.57 4.51 2.12
N LEU A 352 -16.97 3.34 1.91
CA LEU A 352 -15.55 3.07 2.16
C LEU A 352 -14.68 3.23 0.90
N THR A 353 -15.26 3.39 -0.29
CA THR A 353 -14.48 3.56 -1.52
C THR A 353 -14.48 5.03 -1.92
N LYS A 354 -13.55 5.81 -1.35
CA LYS A 354 -13.46 7.28 -1.51
C LYS A 354 -12.07 7.76 -1.87
N PHE A 355 -12.04 8.82 -2.65
CA PHE A 355 -10.84 9.62 -2.89
C PHE A 355 -11.09 11.01 -2.33
N GLU A 356 -10.25 11.46 -1.40
CA GLU A 356 -10.46 12.69 -0.65
C GLU A 356 -9.14 13.46 -0.53
N ILE A 357 -9.19 14.78 -0.76
CA ILE A 357 -8.11 15.71 -0.43
C ILE A 357 -8.62 16.63 0.67
N VAL A 358 -8.01 16.54 1.86
CA VAL A 358 -8.50 17.21 3.08
C VAL A 358 -7.40 18.09 3.64
N GLU A 359 -7.69 19.38 3.84
CA GLU A 359 -6.83 20.29 4.59
C GLU A 359 -7.40 20.52 6.00
N PHE A 360 -6.54 20.43 7.01
CA PHE A 360 -6.94 20.59 8.40
C PHE A 360 -5.81 21.17 9.26
N ASP A 361 -6.20 21.67 10.43
CA ASP A 361 -5.29 22.20 11.44
C ASP A 361 -4.92 21.10 12.44
N ASP A 362 -3.66 20.70 12.43
CA ASP A 362 -3.06 19.67 13.27
C ASP A 362 -2.34 20.27 14.49
N SER A 363 -2.64 21.53 14.84
CA SER A 363 -2.17 22.14 16.09
C SER A 363 -3.06 21.76 17.27
N ASP A 364 -2.47 21.59 18.46
CA ASP A 364 -3.22 21.29 19.68
C ASP A 364 -4.28 22.37 19.98
N ASP A 365 -3.92 23.64 19.75
CA ASP A 365 -4.75 24.81 20.00
C ASP A 365 -5.74 25.13 18.87
N GLN A 366 -5.64 24.45 17.72
CA GLN A 366 -6.45 24.70 16.52
C GLN A 366 -6.39 26.18 16.09
N ASP A 367 -5.18 26.74 16.10
CA ASP A 367 -4.90 28.17 15.90
C ASP A 367 -4.28 28.52 14.54
N GLY A 368 -4.16 27.53 13.66
CA GLY A 368 -3.60 27.61 12.32
C GLY A 368 -2.07 27.54 12.28
N SER A 369 -1.41 27.20 13.39
CA SER A 369 0.06 27.12 13.46
C SER A 369 0.65 25.86 12.81
N ASN A 370 -0.16 24.82 12.61
CA ASN A 370 0.24 23.57 11.98
C ASN A 370 -0.85 23.12 11.00
N ILE A 371 -0.74 23.47 9.71
CA ILE A 371 -1.71 23.07 8.70
C ILE A 371 -1.18 21.89 7.91
N LYS A 372 -1.99 20.85 7.77
CA LYS A 372 -1.70 19.67 6.96
C LYS A 372 -2.70 19.48 5.83
N ARG A 373 -2.27 18.77 4.81
CA ARG A 373 -3.09 18.29 3.70
C ARG A 373 -2.90 16.79 3.55
N ASP A 374 -3.99 16.06 3.66
CA ASP A 374 -4.03 14.64 3.37
C ASP A 374 -4.62 14.41 1.98
N THR A 375 -3.96 13.59 1.18
CA THR A 375 -4.56 12.94 0.01
C THR A 375 -4.77 11.47 0.34
N LEU A 376 -6.04 11.05 0.33
CA LEU A 376 -6.48 9.74 0.81
C LEU A 376 -7.20 9.01 -0.31
N SER A 377 -6.80 7.77 -0.56
CA SER A 377 -7.57 6.83 -1.36
C SER A 377 -7.93 5.63 -0.50
N GLY A 378 -9.17 5.59 -0.03
CA GLY A 378 -9.77 4.44 0.65
C GLY A 378 -10.51 3.56 -0.34
N SER A 379 -10.31 2.25 -0.27
CA SER A 379 -11.00 1.27 -1.10
C SER A 379 -11.29 0.01 -0.30
N TYR A 380 -12.57 -0.29 -0.08
CA TYR A 380 -12.99 -1.59 0.44
C TYR A 380 -13.20 -2.56 -0.71
N ASP A 381 -12.59 -3.73 -0.67
CA ASP A 381 -12.81 -4.81 -1.64
C ASP A 381 -13.63 -5.93 -0.97
N SER A 382 -14.82 -6.18 -1.52
CA SER A 382 -15.77 -7.18 -0.98
C SER A 382 -15.30 -8.63 -1.15
N VAL A 383 -14.40 -8.90 -2.11
CA VAL A 383 -13.82 -10.23 -2.32
C VAL A 383 -12.74 -10.52 -1.28
N THR A 384 -11.85 -9.56 -1.02
CA THR A 384 -10.78 -9.72 -0.02
C THR A 384 -11.29 -9.51 1.41
N GLY A 385 -12.33 -8.70 1.58
CA GLY A 385 -12.83 -8.21 2.86
C GLY A 385 -11.91 -7.18 3.51
N ILE A 386 -11.04 -6.53 2.74
CA ILE A 386 -10.06 -5.54 3.22
C ILE A 386 -10.49 -4.14 2.80
N TYR A 387 -10.45 -3.19 3.73
CA TYR A 387 -10.33 -1.78 3.43
C TYR A 387 -8.85 -1.39 3.33
N THR A 388 -8.41 -1.02 2.13
CA THR A 388 -7.05 -0.52 1.89
C THR A 388 -7.08 1.00 1.84
N GLN A 389 -6.21 1.66 2.59
CA GLN A 389 -6.04 3.10 2.53
C GLN A 389 -4.62 3.46 2.12
N VAL A 390 -4.51 4.16 1.00
CA VAL A 390 -3.27 4.78 0.54
C VAL A 390 -3.32 6.26 0.94
N LYS A 391 -2.28 6.73 1.61
CA LYS A 391 -2.22 8.10 2.14
C LYS A 391 -0.92 8.80 1.74
N SER A 392 -1.05 10.07 1.34
CA SER A 392 0.03 11.05 1.33
C SER A 392 -0.34 12.21 2.25
N ASP A 393 0.50 12.50 3.25
CA ASP A 393 0.37 13.60 4.21
C ASP A 393 1.39 14.68 3.85
N GLU A 394 0.96 15.93 3.70
CA GLU A 394 1.81 17.10 3.46
C GLU A 394 1.62 18.13 4.58
N THR A 395 2.72 18.58 5.19
CA THR A 395 2.69 19.72 6.12
C THR A 395 2.79 21.03 5.33
N LEU A 396 1.70 21.80 5.26
CA LEU A 396 1.64 23.08 4.55
C LEU A 396 2.21 24.24 5.37
N ILE A 397 1.90 24.28 6.67
CA ILE A 397 2.35 25.31 7.62
C ILE A 397 2.84 24.61 8.88
N GLY A 398 3.95 25.06 9.47
CA GLY A 398 4.48 24.54 10.72
C GLY A 398 6.00 24.39 10.70
N GLU A 399 6.56 23.80 11.76
CA GLU A 399 8.01 23.53 11.87
C GLU A 399 8.54 22.66 10.72
N TYR A 400 7.69 21.74 10.23
CA TYR A 400 8.01 20.78 9.18
C TYR A 400 7.37 21.12 7.84
N ALA A 401 7.04 22.40 7.57
CA ALA A 401 6.45 22.82 6.30
C ALA A 401 7.23 22.29 5.08
N GLY A 402 6.49 21.78 4.08
CA GLY A 402 6.99 21.08 2.90
C GLY A 402 7.34 19.61 3.14
N ARG A 403 7.20 19.08 4.36
CA ARG A 403 7.37 17.66 4.62
C ARG A 403 6.18 16.90 4.06
N GLN A 404 6.45 15.93 3.20
CA GLN A 404 5.49 14.95 2.72
C GLN A 404 5.83 13.58 3.30
N SER A 405 4.83 12.74 3.57
CA SER A 405 5.04 11.34 3.94
C SER A 405 3.98 10.45 3.33
N GLU A 406 4.37 9.22 3.00
CA GLU A 406 3.48 8.25 2.38
C GLU A 406 3.30 7.04 3.29
N SER A 407 2.09 6.52 3.34
CA SER A 407 1.78 5.31 4.08
C SER A 407 0.68 4.50 3.41
N ILE A 408 0.66 3.22 3.73
CA ILE A 408 -0.42 2.30 3.38
C ILE A 408 -0.94 1.64 4.65
N SER A 409 -2.26 1.51 4.76
CA SER A 409 -2.90 0.71 5.80
C SER A 409 -3.93 -0.26 5.24
N PHE A 410 -4.13 -1.34 5.98
CA PHE A 410 -5.10 -2.38 5.70
C PHE A 410 -5.94 -2.59 6.95
N THR A 411 -7.26 -2.46 6.81
CA THR A 411 -8.23 -2.72 7.87
C THR A 411 -9.09 -3.91 7.47
N TYR A 412 -9.23 -4.90 8.35
CA TYR A 412 -9.99 -6.12 8.07
C TYR A 412 -10.47 -6.79 9.36
N LEU A 413 -11.44 -7.70 9.23
CA LEU A 413 -11.94 -8.48 10.36
C LEU A 413 -11.06 -9.69 10.64
N VAL A 414 -10.93 -10.03 11.92
CA VAL A 414 -10.24 -11.21 12.44
C VAL A 414 -11.12 -11.98 13.43
N ASP A 415 -10.89 -13.29 13.60
CA ASP A 415 -11.74 -14.16 14.41
C ASP A 415 -11.67 -13.85 15.92
N SER A 416 -10.51 -13.37 16.37
CA SER A 416 -10.23 -12.94 17.74
C SER A 416 -9.03 -11.97 17.79
N ALA A 417 -8.84 -11.30 18.92
CA ALA A 417 -7.70 -10.39 19.14
C ALA A 417 -6.33 -11.07 18.94
N ASP A 418 -6.22 -12.35 19.29
CA ASP A 418 -4.98 -13.14 19.16
C ASP A 418 -4.82 -13.77 17.77
N SER A 419 -5.82 -13.65 16.90
CA SER A 419 -5.78 -14.21 15.54
C SER A 419 -5.20 -13.23 14.53
N GLU A 420 -4.70 -13.76 13.42
CA GLU A 420 -4.21 -12.98 12.29
C GLU A 420 -4.52 -13.73 10.98
N ARG A 421 -4.66 -12.96 9.90
CA ARG A 421 -4.80 -13.47 8.54
C ARG A 421 -3.50 -13.28 7.77
N TYR A 422 -3.23 -14.19 6.84
CA TYR A 422 -1.96 -14.24 6.14
C TYR A 422 -2.15 -14.44 4.65
N VAL A 423 -1.19 -13.92 3.88
CA VAL A 423 -0.92 -14.38 2.52
C VAL A 423 -0.11 -15.66 2.64
N ASP A 424 -0.60 -16.75 2.06
CA ASP A 424 0.11 -18.04 2.01
C ASP A 424 0.77 -18.24 0.64
N PHE A 425 2.09 -18.35 0.64
CA PHE A 425 2.87 -18.43 -0.59
C PHE A 425 2.75 -19.77 -1.30
N ILE A 426 2.26 -20.83 -0.64
CA ILE A 426 2.13 -22.17 -1.23
C ILE A 426 1.41 -22.11 -2.59
N GLY A 427 2.06 -22.63 -3.62
CA GLY A 427 1.57 -22.65 -4.98
C GLY A 427 2.61 -22.18 -6.00
N THR A 428 2.15 -21.92 -7.23
CA THR A 428 3.00 -21.53 -8.34
C THR A 428 2.85 -20.04 -8.62
N TRP A 429 3.97 -19.33 -8.60
CA TRP A 429 4.07 -17.92 -8.88
C TRP A 429 4.85 -17.72 -10.18
N HIS A 430 4.32 -16.85 -11.03
CA HIS A 430 5.07 -16.26 -12.12
C HIS A 430 5.92 -15.12 -11.58
N ALA A 431 7.18 -15.02 -12.01
CA ALA A 431 8.06 -13.92 -11.68
C ALA A 431 8.65 -13.32 -12.97
N ALA A 432 8.58 -12.01 -13.09
CA ALA A 432 9.19 -11.25 -14.17
C ALA A 432 10.15 -10.20 -13.57
N ALA A 433 11.43 -10.31 -13.92
CA ALA A 433 12.46 -9.41 -13.46
C ALA A 433 12.88 -8.44 -14.56
N THR A 434 13.03 -7.16 -14.20
CA THR A 434 13.59 -6.09 -15.02
C THR A 434 14.77 -5.44 -14.30
N ARG A 435 15.66 -4.81 -15.06
CA ARG A 435 16.86 -4.16 -14.54
C ARG A 435 17.09 -2.85 -15.28
N ASP A 436 17.42 -1.81 -14.53
CA ASP A 436 17.68 -0.49 -15.09
C ASP A 436 18.78 -0.56 -16.17
N GLY A 437 18.54 0.08 -17.31
CA GLY A 437 19.43 0.06 -18.48
C GLY A 437 19.50 -1.26 -19.27
N CYS A 438 18.70 -2.28 -18.93
CA CYS A 438 18.68 -3.56 -19.63
C CYS A 438 17.41 -3.77 -20.48
N ASP A 439 17.58 -4.25 -21.70
CA ASP A 439 16.47 -4.43 -22.66
C ASP A 439 15.62 -5.70 -22.44
N GLY A 440 16.12 -6.63 -21.63
CA GLY A 440 15.51 -7.95 -21.43
C GLY A 440 14.55 -8.01 -20.24
N VAL A 441 13.67 -9.00 -20.25
CA VAL A 441 12.87 -9.40 -19.08
C VAL A 441 13.23 -10.85 -18.74
N ALA A 442 13.76 -11.08 -17.54
CA ALA A 442 14.07 -12.42 -17.09
C ALA A 442 12.83 -13.04 -16.44
N VAL A 443 12.29 -14.08 -17.06
CA VAL A 443 11.04 -14.72 -16.64
C VAL A 443 11.33 -16.07 -15.99
N SER A 444 10.77 -16.27 -14.80
CA SER A 444 10.95 -17.46 -13.98
C SER A 444 9.64 -17.92 -13.33
N THR A 445 9.65 -19.15 -12.86
CA THR A 445 8.55 -19.81 -12.15
C THR A 445 9.03 -20.21 -10.76
N TYR A 446 8.32 -19.73 -9.76
CA TYR A 446 8.58 -19.95 -8.34
C TYR A 446 7.51 -20.92 -7.83
N VAL A 447 7.91 -22.09 -7.36
CA VAL A 447 7.00 -23.07 -6.76
C VAL A 447 7.29 -23.15 -5.27
N PHE A 448 6.38 -22.60 -4.48
CA PHE A 448 6.43 -22.72 -3.02
C PHE A 448 5.63 -23.94 -2.57
N ASP A 449 6.26 -24.79 -1.77
CA ASP A 449 5.64 -25.95 -1.13
C ASP A 449 5.90 -25.98 0.38
N GLU A 450 5.57 -27.08 1.04
CA GLU A 450 5.74 -27.22 2.49
C GLU A 450 7.21 -27.17 2.95
N GLN A 451 8.18 -27.35 2.05
CA GLN A 451 9.61 -27.39 2.36
C GLN A 451 10.31 -26.04 2.07
N GLY A 452 9.85 -25.33 1.04
CA GLY A 452 10.43 -24.06 0.66
C GLY A 452 10.07 -23.67 -0.77
N LEU A 453 11.07 -23.24 -1.54
CA LEU A 453 10.93 -22.71 -2.89
C LEU A 453 11.78 -23.50 -3.87
N THR A 454 11.18 -23.90 -4.99
CA THR A 454 11.90 -24.29 -6.21
C THR A 454 11.75 -23.19 -7.26
N VAL A 455 12.86 -22.64 -7.75
CA VAL A 455 12.90 -21.66 -8.86
C VAL A 455 13.34 -22.35 -10.14
N SER A 456 12.69 -22.03 -11.26
CA SER A 456 13.12 -22.45 -12.59
C SER A 456 12.84 -21.37 -13.64
N GLY A 457 13.60 -21.33 -14.73
CA GLY A 457 13.39 -20.38 -15.83
C GLY A 457 14.63 -19.54 -16.04
N ASN A 458 14.49 -18.21 -16.08
CA ASN A 458 15.62 -17.33 -16.31
C ASN A 458 15.76 -16.25 -15.24
N GLU A 459 16.99 -15.86 -14.99
CA GLU A 459 17.36 -14.73 -14.15
C GLU A 459 18.36 -13.82 -14.88
N PHE A 460 18.59 -12.63 -14.32
CA PHE A 460 19.69 -11.78 -14.78
C PHE A 460 21.02 -12.16 -14.14
N SER A 461 22.01 -12.43 -14.97
CA SER A 461 23.40 -12.69 -14.60
C SER A 461 24.30 -11.53 -15.08
N GLY A 462 25.36 -11.21 -14.31
CA GLY A 462 26.24 -10.09 -14.63
C GLY A 462 25.51 -8.74 -14.68
N GLU A 463 25.70 -7.95 -15.75
CA GLU A 463 25.02 -6.65 -15.93
C GLU A 463 23.63 -6.79 -16.56
N CYS A 464 23.51 -7.33 -17.78
CA CYS A 464 22.23 -7.48 -18.49
C CYS A 464 22.05 -8.86 -19.16
N ASP A 465 22.95 -9.81 -18.93
CA ASP A 465 22.83 -11.14 -19.51
C ASP A 465 21.69 -11.90 -18.81
N ILE A 466 20.97 -12.73 -19.56
CA ILE A 466 19.89 -13.57 -19.03
C ILE A 466 20.34 -15.02 -19.15
N GLU A 467 20.38 -15.72 -18.02
CA GLU A 467 20.83 -17.11 -17.92
C GLU A 467 19.73 -17.98 -17.28
N GLU A 468 19.82 -19.30 -17.51
CA GLU A 468 18.87 -20.27 -16.96
C GLU A 468 19.17 -20.52 -15.47
N ILE A 469 18.14 -20.42 -14.63
CA ILE A 469 18.18 -20.72 -13.20
C ILE A 469 17.38 -21.99 -12.90
N SER A 470 17.89 -22.81 -11.98
CA SER A 470 17.20 -23.96 -11.41
C SER A 470 17.72 -24.23 -10.01
N GLU A 471 17.02 -23.76 -8.99
CA GLU A 471 17.48 -23.80 -7.59
C GLU A 471 16.37 -24.21 -6.63
N ASP A 472 16.75 -24.81 -5.51
CA ASP A 472 15.88 -25.18 -4.40
C ASP A 472 16.37 -24.50 -3.13
N MET A 473 15.48 -23.85 -2.39
CA MET A 473 15.77 -23.11 -1.17
C MET A 473 14.78 -23.48 -0.07
N THR A 474 15.23 -23.56 1.18
CA THR A 474 14.32 -23.72 2.31
C THR A 474 13.77 -22.37 2.76
N TYR A 475 12.67 -22.38 3.54
CA TYR A 475 12.19 -21.14 4.17
C TYR A 475 13.22 -20.47 5.07
N ALA A 476 14.10 -21.26 5.72
CA ALA A 476 15.19 -20.71 6.53
C ALA A 476 16.25 -20.00 5.69
N ASP A 477 16.58 -20.53 4.50
CA ASP A 477 17.50 -19.88 3.57
C ASP A 477 16.90 -18.55 3.07
N LEU A 478 15.61 -18.56 2.70
CA LEU A 478 14.89 -17.36 2.27
C LEU A 478 14.79 -16.30 3.38
N ALA A 479 14.54 -16.73 4.63
CA ALA A 479 14.48 -15.86 5.80
C ALA A 479 15.83 -15.24 6.18
N ALA A 480 16.94 -15.85 5.75
CA ALA A 480 18.28 -15.28 5.86
C ALA A 480 18.56 -14.20 4.80
N MET A 481 17.79 -14.20 3.71
CA MET A 481 17.83 -13.19 2.66
C MET A 481 16.83 -12.05 2.94
N ASP A 482 16.22 -11.49 1.91
CA ASP A 482 15.24 -10.41 2.02
C ASP A 482 13.78 -10.85 2.11
N TYR A 483 13.51 -12.16 2.05
CA TYR A 483 12.21 -12.74 2.42
C TYR A 483 12.14 -12.94 3.94
N TRP A 484 12.53 -11.89 4.68
CA TRP A 484 12.85 -11.93 6.11
C TRP A 484 11.71 -12.41 7.01
N TRP A 485 10.46 -12.35 6.52
CA TRP A 485 9.26 -12.75 7.25
C TRP A 485 9.04 -14.27 7.29
N PHE A 486 9.66 -15.03 6.39
CA PHE A 486 9.51 -16.48 6.47
C PHE A 486 10.08 -16.96 7.80
N THR A 487 9.43 -17.98 8.38
CA THR A 487 9.73 -18.52 9.72
C THR A 487 9.46 -17.59 10.91
N THR A 488 9.04 -16.33 10.71
CA THR A 488 8.75 -15.40 11.83
C THR A 488 7.32 -15.56 12.37
N ASN A 489 6.44 -16.24 11.62
CA ASN A 489 5.02 -16.33 11.92
C ASN A 489 4.67 -17.73 12.48
N GLU A 490 4.12 -17.79 13.68
CA GLU A 490 3.75 -19.07 14.33
C GLU A 490 2.73 -19.90 13.52
N SER A 491 1.97 -19.25 12.64
CA SER A 491 0.94 -19.87 11.80
C SER A 491 1.47 -20.67 10.60
N GLY A 492 2.78 -20.62 10.34
CA GLY A 492 3.46 -21.40 9.29
C GLY A 492 4.55 -20.63 8.56
N ASP A 493 5.59 -21.34 8.15
CA ASP A 493 6.81 -20.74 7.58
C ASP A 493 6.59 -20.08 6.20
N SER A 494 5.54 -20.46 5.47
CA SER A 494 5.18 -19.94 4.13
C SER A 494 4.33 -18.67 4.15
N LYS A 495 4.03 -18.14 5.33
CA LYS A 495 3.01 -17.10 5.51
C LYS A 495 3.60 -15.74 5.78
N ALA A 496 2.92 -14.70 5.31
CA ALA A 496 3.27 -13.31 5.56
C ALA A 496 2.04 -12.46 5.91
N THR A 497 2.22 -11.46 6.76
CA THR A 497 1.23 -10.40 6.99
C THR A 497 1.34 -9.33 5.89
N LEU A 498 0.30 -8.51 5.73
CA LEU A 498 0.29 -7.46 4.69
C LEU A 498 1.35 -6.38 4.93
N THR A 499 1.71 -6.08 6.19
CA THR A 499 2.78 -5.12 6.51
C THR A 499 4.17 -5.70 6.30
N GLN A 500 4.38 -7.00 6.53
CA GLN A 500 5.61 -7.68 6.14
C GLN A 500 5.85 -7.56 4.62
N LEU A 501 4.80 -7.71 3.81
CA LEU A 501 4.86 -7.58 2.36
C LEU A 501 4.84 -6.13 1.83
N ASN A 502 4.78 -5.14 2.73
CA ASN A 502 4.88 -3.72 2.44
C ASN A 502 5.95 -3.07 3.33
N SER A 503 7.17 -3.59 3.23
CA SER A 503 8.31 -3.24 4.08
C SER A 503 9.59 -3.03 3.26
N THR A 504 10.55 -2.30 3.84
CA THR A 504 11.91 -2.21 3.30
C THR A 504 12.86 -2.91 4.25
N VAL A 505 13.69 -3.81 3.72
CA VAL A 505 14.66 -4.61 4.47
C VAL A 505 16.08 -4.34 4.00
N ARG A 506 17.01 -4.20 4.94
CA ARG A 506 18.45 -4.24 4.69
C ARG A 506 18.99 -5.62 5.08
N TRP A 507 19.83 -6.22 4.26
CA TRP A 507 20.33 -7.59 4.44
C TRP A 507 21.68 -7.80 3.75
N CYS A 508 22.29 -8.96 4.00
CA CYS A 508 23.60 -9.32 3.44
C CYS A 508 23.47 -10.38 2.35
N ASP A 509 23.79 -10.01 1.12
CA ASP A 509 23.83 -10.88 -0.07
C ASP A 509 25.21 -11.51 -0.21
N ALA A 510 25.60 -12.28 0.80
CA ALA A 510 26.85 -13.02 0.82
C ALA A 510 26.59 -14.52 0.58
N ASP A 511 27.47 -15.16 -0.20
CA ASP A 511 27.36 -16.59 -0.54
C ASP A 511 27.38 -17.52 0.70
N GLU A 512 27.93 -17.05 1.82
CA GLU A 512 28.00 -17.77 3.09
C GLU A 512 27.56 -16.85 4.24
N VAL A 513 27.09 -17.43 5.34
CA VAL A 513 26.77 -16.67 6.56
C VAL A 513 28.05 -16.02 7.11
N VAL A 514 28.10 -14.70 7.07
CA VAL A 514 29.22 -13.89 7.56
C VAL A 514 28.88 -13.19 8.88
N GLU A 515 29.86 -13.04 9.77
CA GLU A 515 29.69 -12.27 11.02
C GLU A 515 29.57 -10.76 10.76
N GLU A 516 30.22 -10.26 9.71
CA GLU A 516 30.17 -8.86 9.29
C GLU A 516 29.96 -8.81 7.78
N CYS A 517 28.90 -8.13 7.35
CA CYS A 517 28.58 -8.00 5.94
C CYS A 517 29.60 -7.09 5.24
N HIS A 518 30.13 -7.51 4.10
CA HIS A 518 30.98 -6.62 3.33
C HIS A 518 30.10 -5.51 2.71
N PRO A 519 30.55 -4.24 2.66
CA PRO A 519 29.76 -3.14 2.07
C PRO A 519 29.33 -3.31 0.59
N TYR A 520 29.89 -4.31 -0.12
CA TYR A 520 29.49 -4.63 -1.50
C TYR A 520 28.39 -5.69 -1.57
N ASP A 521 28.23 -6.46 -0.49
CA ASP A 521 27.24 -7.51 -0.33
C ASP A 521 26.01 -6.97 0.42
N GLU A 522 26.09 -5.78 1.02
CA GLU A 522 24.92 -5.11 1.58
C GLU A 522 23.90 -4.78 0.49
N LYS A 523 22.66 -5.19 0.74
CA LYS A 523 21.52 -4.92 -0.12
C LYS A 523 20.39 -4.30 0.66
N ILE A 524 19.61 -3.48 -0.03
CA ILE A 524 18.35 -2.97 0.46
C ILE A 524 17.27 -3.38 -0.54
N ASN A 525 16.28 -4.11 -0.03
CA ASN A 525 15.15 -4.55 -0.82
C ASN A 525 13.85 -3.99 -0.27
N ARG A 526 12.99 -3.50 -1.17
CA ARG A 526 11.66 -3.00 -0.84
C ARG A 526 10.60 -3.91 -1.41
N TRP A 527 9.66 -4.29 -0.57
CA TRP A 527 8.51 -5.12 -0.86
C TRP A 527 7.25 -4.26 -0.90
N GLU A 528 6.41 -4.51 -1.90
CA GLU A 528 5.11 -3.84 -2.03
C GLU A 528 4.08 -4.84 -2.54
N TYR A 529 2.98 -4.97 -1.80
CA TYR A 529 1.93 -5.94 -2.08
C TYR A 529 0.55 -5.32 -1.94
N VAL A 530 -0.28 -5.55 -2.96
CA VAL A 530 -1.70 -5.25 -2.93
C VAL A 530 -2.44 -6.58 -2.93
N PRO A 531 -3.23 -6.89 -1.88
CA PRO A 531 -3.94 -8.16 -1.79
C PRO A 531 -5.08 -8.24 -2.81
N ALA A 532 -5.27 -9.43 -3.38
CA ALA A 532 -6.41 -9.76 -4.22
C ALA A 532 -6.86 -11.21 -3.98
N GLY A 533 -8.13 -11.48 -4.28
CA GLY A 533 -8.75 -12.78 -4.04
C GLY A 533 -9.07 -13.05 -2.56
N VAL A 534 -9.91 -14.05 -2.32
CA VAL A 534 -10.46 -14.36 -0.98
C VAL A 534 -9.37 -14.68 0.05
N ASN A 535 -8.28 -15.34 -0.38
CA ASN A 535 -7.16 -15.72 0.48
C ASN A 535 -6.01 -14.71 0.46
N TRP A 536 -6.20 -13.56 -0.19
CA TRP A 536 -5.20 -12.50 -0.33
C TRP A 536 -3.91 -12.94 -1.04
N ASP A 537 -3.91 -14.05 -1.77
CA ASP A 537 -2.72 -14.66 -2.39
C ASP A 537 -2.70 -14.51 -3.91
N GLN A 538 -3.67 -13.80 -4.49
CA GLN A 538 -3.78 -13.59 -5.93
C GLN A 538 -3.38 -12.17 -6.36
N GLY A 539 -2.88 -11.36 -5.41
CA GLY A 539 -2.33 -10.04 -5.65
C GLY A 539 -0.97 -10.05 -6.36
N THR A 540 -0.40 -8.86 -6.55
CA THR A 540 0.93 -8.70 -7.16
C THR A 540 1.95 -8.26 -6.12
N LEU A 541 3.01 -9.05 -5.95
CA LEU A 541 4.13 -8.75 -5.08
C LEU A 541 5.29 -8.17 -5.89
N ASN A 542 5.69 -6.95 -5.56
CA ASN A 542 6.83 -6.30 -6.18
C ASN A 542 8.00 -6.28 -5.20
N ARG A 543 9.14 -6.79 -5.65
CA ARG A 543 10.44 -6.69 -4.97
C ARG A 543 11.30 -5.70 -5.74
N ARG A 544 11.95 -4.77 -5.05
CA ARG A 544 12.90 -3.83 -5.66
C ARG A 544 14.22 -3.88 -4.95
N THR A 545 15.31 -3.89 -5.70
CA THR A 545 16.65 -3.72 -5.14
C THR A 545 17.06 -2.26 -5.28
N LEU A 546 17.41 -1.62 -4.17
CA LEU A 546 17.75 -0.21 -4.10
C LEU A 546 19.27 -0.02 -3.98
N ASN A 547 19.78 1.07 -4.54
CA ASN A 547 21.16 1.52 -4.31
C ASN A 547 21.26 2.40 -3.05
N SER A 548 22.46 2.86 -2.69
CA SER A 548 22.71 3.73 -1.52
C SER A 548 22.06 5.12 -1.61
N ASP A 549 21.70 5.57 -2.81
CA ASP A 549 20.96 6.82 -3.05
C ASP A 549 19.43 6.61 -3.06
N GLY A 550 18.95 5.37 -2.92
CA GLY A 550 17.53 5.03 -2.93
C GLY A 550 16.96 4.73 -4.33
N ASP A 551 17.77 4.84 -5.39
CA ASP A 551 17.32 4.55 -6.75
C ASP A 551 17.23 3.04 -7.00
N VAL A 552 16.35 2.66 -7.91
CA VAL A 552 16.05 1.26 -8.19
C VAL A 552 17.03 0.70 -9.20
N ARG A 553 17.64 -0.43 -8.83
CA ARG A 553 18.58 -1.18 -9.70
C ARG A 553 17.87 -2.28 -10.46
N SER A 554 16.97 -2.99 -9.79
CA SER A 554 16.22 -4.09 -10.37
C SER A 554 14.86 -4.24 -9.70
N THR A 555 13.91 -4.76 -10.45
CA THR A 555 12.57 -5.08 -9.97
C THR A 555 12.26 -6.54 -10.29
N VAL A 556 11.54 -7.22 -9.39
CA VAL A 556 10.90 -8.49 -9.66
C VAL A 556 9.42 -8.33 -9.32
N SER A 557 8.55 -8.54 -10.30
CA SER A 557 7.10 -8.59 -10.10
C SER A 557 6.66 -10.05 -10.08
N MET A 558 5.96 -10.45 -9.02
CA MET A 558 5.48 -11.81 -8.80
C MET A 558 3.97 -11.84 -8.65
N TYR A 559 3.31 -12.84 -9.23
CA TYR A 559 1.89 -13.10 -9.02
C TYR A 559 1.59 -14.59 -9.13
N LYS A 560 0.58 -15.04 -8.40
CA LYS A 560 0.14 -16.44 -8.40
C LYS A 560 -0.60 -16.78 -9.70
N LYS A 561 -0.26 -17.93 -10.29
CA LYS A 561 -0.90 -18.46 -11.51
C LYS A 561 -2.17 -19.25 -11.20
#